data_AF-A0A8S1YG22-F1
#
_entry.id   AF-A0A8S1YG22-F1
#
_cell.length_a   1.000
_cell.length_b   1.000
_cell.length_c   1.000
_cell.angle_alpha   90.00
_cell.angle_beta   90.00
_cell.angle_gamma   90.00
#
_symmetry.space_group_name_H-M   'P 1'
#
loop_
_entity.id
_entity.type
_entity.pdbx_description
1 polymer ?
#
loop_
_entity_poly.entity_id
_entity_poly.type
_entity_poly.pdbx_seq_one_letter_code
_entity_poly.pdbx_strand_id
1 'polypeptide(L)' 'MNEKNDTNIKCPNSEHVNNVKLVCFNESCKADRLQCIQCIQNGIHVSHVQHQQDLPFLFDHILNIENYVKTQLQI' A
#
# COMPACT_ATOMS: atom_id res chain seq x y z
N MET A 1 -6.05 8.34 -20.84
CA MET A 1 -5.83 9.18 -19.64
C MET A 1 -6.21 8.31 -18.45
N ASN A 2 -5.22 7.86 -17.66
CA ASN A 2 -5.51 7.03 -16.48
C ASN A 2 -6.19 7.91 -15.43
N GLU A 3 -7.47 7.64 -15.18
CA GLU A 3 -8.17 8.15 -14.02
C GLU A 3 -7.40 7.67 -12.79
N LYS A 4 -6.69 8.58 -12.13
CA LYS A 4 -6.18 8.33 -10.78
C LYS A 4 -7.43 8.16 -9.92
N ASN A 5 -7.86 6.92 -9.70
CA ASN A 5 -8.84 6.58 -8.69
C ASN A 5 -8.34 7.18 -7.37
N ASP A 6 -8.88 8.35 -6.99
CA ASP A 6 -8.54 9.01 -5.75
C ASP A 6 -9.20 8.20 -4.63
N THR A 7 -8.56 7.09 -4.30
CA THR A 7 -9.12 6.08 -3.41
C THR A 7 -9.01 6.65 -2.01
N ASN A 8 -10.13 7.14 -1.51
CA ASN A 8 -10.23 7.79 -0.22
C ASN A 8 -10.26 6.73 0.89
N ILE A 9 -9.12 6.08 1.12
CA ILE A 9 -8.93 5.04 2.13
C ILE A 9 -8.36 5.69 3.38
N LYS A 10 -9.06 5.58 4.52
CA LYS A 10 -8.60 6.12 5.80
C LYS A 10 -7.39 5.35 6.33
N CYS A 11 -6.50 6.04 7.03
CA CYS A 11 -5.41 5.39 7.76
C CYS A 11 -5.96 4.38 8.80
N PRO A 12 -5.37 3.19 8.93
CA PRO A 12 -5.75 2.22 9.96
C PRO A 12 -5.54 2.73 11.39
N ASN A 13 -4.56 3.62 11.60
CA ASN A 13 -4.39 4.30 12.87
C ASN A 13 -5.51 5.32 13.07
N SER A 14 -6.40 5.05 14.03
CA SER A 14 -7.57 5.87 14.34
C SER A 14 -7.24 7.28 14.83
N GLU A 15 -6.02 7.52 15.32
CA GLU A 15 -5.56 8.84 15.74
C GLU A 15 -5.14 9.71 14.55
N HIS A 16 -4.96 9.12 13.36
CA HIS A 16 -4.55 9.83 12.16
C HIS A 16 -5.77 10.23 11.34
N VAL A 17 -5.89 11.54 11.07
CA VAL A 17 -6.98 12.09 10.24
C VAL A 17 -6.71 11.95 8.73
N ASN A 18 -5.49 11.57 8.37
CA ASN A 18 -5.03 11.50 7.00
C ASN A 18 -5.44 10.19 6.32
N ASN A 19 -5.57 10.23 5.00
CA ASN A 19 -5.78 9.05 4.17
C ASN A 19 -4.48 8.30 3.90
N VAL A 20 -4.62 7.01 3.61
CA VAL A 20 -3.53 6.16 3.11
C VAL A 20 -2.97 6.77 1.84
N LYS A 21 -1.65 6.85 1.79
CA LYS A 21 -0.90 7.26 0.60
C LYS A 21 0.14 6.23 0.21
N LEU A 22 0.63 5.46 1.18
CA LEU A 22 1.72 4.52 1.01
C LEU A 22 1.34 3.13 1.50
N VAL A 23 2.00 2.13 0.93
CA VAL A 23 1.87 0.72 1.28
C VAL A 23 3.26 0.15 1.56
N CYS A 24 3.41 -0.58 2.67
CA CYS A 24 4.64 -1.26 3.03
C CYS A 24 4.62 -2.73 2.58
N PHE A 25 5.58 -3.09 1.73
CA PHE A 25 5.76 -4.45 1.22
C PHE A 25 6.79 -5.27 1.99
N ASN A 26 7.37 -4.74 3.07
CA ASN A 26 8.28 -5.50 3.91
C ASN A 26 7.53 -6.58 4.70
N GLU A 27 7.82 -7.85 4.41
CA GLU A 27 7.20 -9.01 5.05
C GLU A 27 7.47 -9.10 6.55
N SER A 28 8.60 -8.57 7.01
CA SER A 28 8.98 -8.54 8.43
C SER A 28 8.41 -7.33 9.16
N CYS A 29 7.69 -6.43 8.48
CA CYS A 29 7.06 -5.28 9.14
C CYS A 29 5.91 -5.75 10.03
N LYS A 30 5.93 -5.34 11.29
CA LYS A 30 4.88 -5.66 12.28
C LYS A 30 3.79 -4.59 12.39
N ALA A 31 4.00 -3.44 11.77
CA ALA A 31 3.03 -2.35 11.72
C ALA A 31 2.06 -2.53 10.54
N ASP A 32 0.97 -1.77 10.53
CA ASP A 32 -0.03 -1.81 9.46
C ASP A 32 0.59 -1.52 8.10
N ARG A 33 0.32 -2.36 7.10
CA ARG A 33 0.91 -2.19 5.76
C ARG A 33 0.40 -0.95 5.05
N LEU A 34 -0.87 -0.60 5.26
CA LEU A 34 -1.48 0.61 4.71
C LEU A 34 -1.21 1.77 5.65
N GLN A 35 -0.60 2.84 5.14
CA GLN A 35 -0.15 3.93 5.98
C GLN A 35 -0.32 5.30 5.33
N CYS A 36 -0.53 6.31 6.17
CA CYS A 36 -0.57 7.70 5.75
C CYS A 36 0.78 8.38 6.01
N ILE A 37 0.93 9.63 5.56
CA ILE A 37 2.16 10.39 5.77
C ILE A 37 2.49 10.62 7.26
N GLN A 38 1.47 10.65 8.12
CA GLN A 38 1.64 10.87 9.56
C GLN A 38 2.23 9.63 10.26
N CYS A 39 2.03 8.42 9.72
CA CYS A 39 2.72 7.22 10.17
C CYS A 39 4.24 7.38 10.04
N ILE A 40 4.71 7.91 8.90
CA ILE A 40 6.14 8.17 8.64
C ILE A 40 6.68 9.25 9.58
N GLN A 41 5.94 10.34 9.75
CA GLN A 41 6.32 11.44 10.66
C GLN A 41 6.45 10.97 12.11
N ASN A 42 5.61 10.02 12.53
CA ASN A 42 5.69 9.39 13.85
C ASN A 42 6.82 8.33 13.96
N GLY A 43 7.66 8.18 12.94
CA GLY A 43 8.75 7.20 12.93
C GLY A 43 8.32 5.77 12.60
N ILE A 44 7.06 5.56 12.20
CA ILE A 44 6.56 4.24 11.81
C ILE A 44 7.03 3.96 10.38
N HIS A 45 7.51 2.75 10.11
CA HIS A 45 8.03 2.28 8.81
C HIS A 45 9.34 2.92 8.30
N VAL A 46 9.98 3.82 9.06
CA VAL A 46 11.22 4.51 8.63
C VAL A 46 12.41 3.57 8.42
N SER A 47 12.46 2.45 9.14
CA SER A 47 13.55 1.46 9.06
C SER A 47 13.60 0.67 7.76
N HIS A 48 12.57 0.76 6.91
CA HIS A 48 12.49 0.06 5.63
C HIS A 48 11.73 0.90 4.60
N VAL A 49 12.11 2.17 4.49
CA VAL A 49 11.50 3.13 3.55
C VAL A 49 11.61 2.65 2.09
N GLN A 50 12.68 1.93 1.75
CA GLN A 50 12.88 1.38 0.41
C GLN A 50 11.85 0.30 0.00
N HIS A 51 11.11 -0.25 0.97
CA HIS A 51 10.03 -1.23 0.71
C HIS A 51 8.64 -0.57 0.72
N GLN A 52 8.57 0.76 0.67
CA GLN A 52 7.33 1.51 0.59
C GLN A 52 7.03 1.90 -0.85
N GLN A 53 5.75 1.88 -1.23
CA GLN A 53 5.26 2.28 -2.56
C GLN A 53 3.98 3.10 -2.42
N ASP A 54 3.64 3.89 -3.42
CA ASP A 54 2.37 4.62 -3.44
C ASP A 54 1.18 3.66 -3.54
N LEU A 55 0.05 4.05 -2.94
CA LEU A 55 -1.18 3.24 -2.93
C LEU A 55 -1.64 2.73 -4.31
N PRO A 56 -1.55 3.49 -5.43
CA PRO A 56 -1.89 2.97 -6.75
C PRO A 56 -1.10 1.72 -7.16
N PHE A 57 0.17 1.62 -6.75
CA PHE A 57 1.01 0.46 -7.05
C PHE A 57 0.45 -0.83 -6.45
N LEU A 58 -0.25 -0.76 -5.30
CA LEU A 58 -0.87 -1.94 -4.70
C LEU A 58 -1.94 -2.54 -5.62
N PHE A 59 -2.77 -1.70 -6.25
CA PHE A 59 -3.82 -2.18 -7.15
C PHE A 59 -3.19 -2.82 -8.39
N ASP A 60 -2.19 -2.17 -8.98
CA ASP A 60 -1.44 -2.72 -10.12
C ASP A 60 -0.78 -4.06 -9.75
N HIS A 61 -0.21 -4.15 -8.55
CA HIS A 61 0.43 -5.37 -8.05
C HIS A 61 -0.57 -6.52 -7.89
N ILE A 62 -1.75 -6.25 -7.31
CA ILE A 62 -2.82 -7.26 -7.16
C ILE A 62 -3.29 -7.74 -8.54
N LEU A 63 -3.56 -6.83 -9.48
CA LEU A 63 -3.98 -7.19 -10.84
C LEU A 63 -2.93 -8.05 -11.55
N ASN A 64 -1.64 -7.73 -11.38
CA ASN A 64 -0.54 -8.51 -11.94
C ASN A 64 -0.49 -9.93 -11.34
N ILE A 65 -0.71 -10.07 -10.03
CA ILE A 65 -0.82 -11.38 -9.38
C ILE A 65 -2.01 -12.15 -9.94
N GLU A 66 -3.19 -11.54 -10.06
CA GLU A 66 -4.39 -12.21 -10.58
C GLU A 66 -4.18 -12.71 -12.02
N ASN A 67 -3.57 -11.88 -12.87
CA ASN A 67 -3.26 -12.26 -14.24
C ASN A 67 -2.21 -13.38 -14.31
N TYR A 68 -1.17 -13.31 -13.48
CA TYR A 68 -0.20 -14.39 -13.34
C TYR A 68 -0.86 -15.71 -12.93
N VAL A 69 -1.74 -15.68 -11.93
CA VAL A 69 -2.46 -16.87 -11.47
C VAL A 69 -3.35 -17.46 -12.56
N LYS A 70 -4.12 -16.62 -13.28
CA LYS A 70 -4.96 -17.07 -14.41
C LYS A 70 -4.12 -17.75 -15.50
N THR A 71 -3.00 -17.14 -15.90
CA THR A 71 -2.13 -17.69 -16.94
C THR A 71 -1.46 -19.01 -16.54
N GLN A 72 -1.08 -19.20 -15.27
CA GLN A 72 -0.47 -20.46 -14.81
C GLN A 72 -1.48 -21.60 -14.63
N LEU A 73 -2.76 -21.28 -14.38
CA LEU A 73 -3.81 -22.27 -14.13
C LEU A 73 -4.66 -22.64 -15.36
N GLN A 74 -4.42 -22.04 -16.53
CA GLN A 74 -5.19 -22.28 -17.77
C GLN A 74 -6.72 -22.17 -17.59
N ILE A 75 -7.18 -21.20 -16.80
CA ILE A 75 -8.60 -20.79 -16.69
C ILE A 75 -8.82 -19.46 -17.38
#